data_AF-A0A5K0V1Z8-F1
#
_entry.id   AF-A0A5K0V1Z8-F1
#
_cell.length_a   1.000
_cell.length_b   1.000
_cell.length_c   1.000
_cell.angle_alpha   90.00
_cell.angle_beta   90.00
_cell.angle_gamma   90.00
#
_symmetry.space_group_name_H-M   'P 1'
#
loop_
_entity.id
_entity.type
_entity.pdbx_description
1 polymer ?
#
loop_
_entity_poly.entity_id
_entity_poly.type
_entity_poly.pdbx_seq_one_letter_code
_entity_poly.pdbx_strand_id
1 'polypeptide(L)' 'TILIANNVYLLNKEIAAPVFTSDDIRNIKRIGNRADVFDILGDSLAPSIYGHSWIKKAVVLLMLGGVEKNLPNGTHLRG' A
#
# COMPACT_ATOMS: atom_id res chain seq x y z
N THR A 1 41.54 -4.41 3.22
CA THR A 1 40.68 -3.26 3.60
C THR A 1 39.54 -3.77 4.44
N ILE A 2 39.28 -3.16 5.61
CA ILE A 2 38.22 -3.58 6.54
C ILE A 2 37.24 -2.42 6.69
N LEU A 3 35.94 -2.71 6.60
CA LEU A 3 34.85 -1.78 6.92
C LEU A 3 34.34 -2.11 8.33
N ILE A 4 34.37 -1.14 9.24
CA ILE A 4 33.73 -1.25 10.56
C ILE A 4 32.56 -0.29 10.57
N ALA A 5 31.35 -0.82 10.77
CA ALA A 5 30.12 -0.03 10.83
C ALA A 5 29.56 -0.07 12.25
N ASN A 6 29.17 1.10 12.76
CA ASN A 6 28.46 1.21 14.04
C ASN A 6 26.97 0.86 13.89
N ASN A 7 26.38 1.18 12.73
CA ASN A 7 24.98 0.93 12.47
C ASN A 7 24.75 0.73 10.96
N VAL A 8 23.91 -0.22 10.60
CA VAL A 8 23.57 -0.57 9.21
C VAL A 8 22.05 -0.57 9.09
N TYR A 9 21.54 0.30 8.20
CA TYR A 9 20.13 0.33 7.83
C TYR A 9 19.94 -0.24 6.44
N LEU A 10 19.06 -1.22 6.34
CA LEU A 10 18.67 -1.82 5.07
C LEU A 10 17.64 -0.93 4.38
N LEU A 11 17.99 -0.37 3.22
CA LEU A 11 17.13 0.57 2.49
C LEU A 11 15.95 -0.12 1.75
N ASN A 12 16.11 -1.40 1.38
CA ASN A 12 15.23 -2.07 0.41
C ASN A 12 14.54 -3.35 0.92
N LYS A 13 14.29 -3.46 2.22
CA LYS A 13 13.43 -4.53 2.76
C LYS A 13 12.29 -3.87 3.51
N GLU A 14 11.07 -4.32 3.22
CA GLU A 14 9.80 -3.89 3.83
C GLU A 14 10.04 -3.01 5.04
N ILE A 15 9.98 -1.71 4.77
CA ILE A 15 10.31 -0.61 5.67
C ILE A 15 9.78 -0.99 7.04
N ALA A 16 10.67 -1.11 8.04
CA ALA A 16 10.28 -1.24 9.44
C ALA A 16 9.05 -0.37 9.64
N ALA A 17 7.91 -1.02 9.96
CA ALA A 17 6.59 -0.41 9.79
C ALA A 17 6.64 1.06 10.24
N PRO A 18 6.28 2.01 9.36
CA PRO A 18 6.48 3.42 9.65
C PRO A 18 5.90 3.73 11.03
N VAL A 19 6.67 4.44 11.85
CA VAL A 19 6.22 4.80 13.19
C VAL A 19 5.08 5.81 13.04
N PHE A 20 3.85 5.34 13.16
CA PHE A 20 2.67 6.17 13.01
C PHE A 20 2.47 7.05 14.24
N THR A 21 2.35 8.35 14.01
CA THR A 21 1.92 9.29 15.05
C THR A 21 0.40 9.22 15.24
N SER A 22 -0.09 9.80 16.35
CA SER A 22 -1.53 9.92 16.58
C SER A 22 -2.24 10.73 15.49
N ASP A 23 -1.56 11.72 14.90
CA ASP A 23 -2.05 12.54 13.79
C ASP A 23 -2.17 11.72 12.50
N ASP A 24 -1.20 10.86 12.21
CA ASP A 24 -1.24 9.99 11.03
C ASP A 24 -2.46 9.07 11.08
N ILE A 25 -2.71 8.44 12.23
CA ILE A 25 -3.88 7.56 12.41
C ILE A 25 -5.18 8.35 12.23
N ARG A 26 -5.26 9.58 12.76
CA ARG A 26 -6.43 10.46 12.54
C ARG A 26 -6.62 10.77 11.06
N ASN A 27 -5.54 11.11 10.35
CA ASN A 27 -5.58 11.43 8.93
C ASN A 27 -5.97 10.24 8.05
N ILE A 28 -5.44 9.04 8.34
CA ILE A 28 -5.79 7.79 7.63
C ILE A 28 -7.29 7.52 7.77
N LYS A 29 -7.82 7.54 9.00
CA LYS A 29 -9.25 7.34 9.25
C LYS A 29 -10.12 8.40 8.59
N ARG A 30 -9.69 9.66 8.63
CA ARG A 30 -10.40 10.77 7.98
C ARG A 30 -10.49 10.57 6.47
N ILE A 31 -9.42 10.14 5.80
CA ILE A 31 -9.42 9.86 4.36
C ILE A 31 -10.23 8.59 4.05
N GLY A 32 -10.05 7.52 4.83
CA GLY A 32 -10.75 6.26 4.63
C GLY A 32 -12.28 6.35 4.76
N ASN A 33 -12.79 7.32 5.51
CA ASN A 33 -14.23 7.55 5.66
C ASN A 33 -14.85 8.45 4.57
N ARG A 34 -14.06 8.95 3.62
CA ARG A 34 -14.59 9.79 2.54
C ARG A 34 -15.33 8.95 1.50
N ALA A 35 -16.46 9.46 1.00
CA ALA A 35 -17.22 8.81 -0.06
C ALA A 35 -16.45 8.72 -1.40
N ASP A 36 -15.54 9.66 -1.65
CA ASP A 36 -14.72 9.78 -2.87
C ASP A 36 -13.31 9.19 -2.71
N VAL A 37 -13.04 8.39 -1.67
CA VAL A 37 -11.70 7.87 -1.38
C VAL A 37 -11.09 7.09 -2.57
N PHE A 38 -11.91 6.34 -3.31
CA PHE A 38 -11.42 5.56 -4.44
C PHE A 38 -11.03 6.43 -5.63
N ASP A 39 -11.73 7.55 -5.85
CA ASP A 39 -11.37 8.56 -6.84
C ASP A 39 -10.04 9.23 -6.45
N ILE A 40 -9.90 9.65 -5.19
CA ILE A 40 -8.69 10.27 -4.67
C ILE A 40 -7.47 9.38 -4.87
N LEU A 41 -7.58 8.09 -4.54
CA LEU A 41 -6.48 7.14 -4.71
C LEU A 41 -6.13 6.94 -6.19
N GLY A 42 -7.14 6.81 -7.06
CA GLY A 42 -6.93 6.65 -8.50
C GLY A 42 -6.28 7.87 -9.16
N ASP A 43 -6.66 9.08 -8.74
CA ASP A 43 -6.09 10.32 -9.27
C ASP A 43 -4.68 10.59 -8.75
N SER A 44 -4.38 10.14 -7.53
CA SER A 44 -3.05 10.28 -6.90
C SER A 44 -2.01 9.29 -7.43
N LEU A 45 -2.42 8.15 -7.98
CA LEU A 45 -1.49 7.10 -8.44
C LEU A 45 -0.58 7.57 -9.58
N ALA A 46 -1.16 8.22 -10.59
CA ALA A 46 -0.44 8.70 -11.78
C ALA A 46 -1.03 10.03 -12.25
N PRO A 47 -0.81 11.12 -11.50
CA PRO A 47 -1.42 12.42 -11.76
C PRO A 47 -0.90 13.06 -13.07
N SER A 48 0.26 12.63 -13.55
CA SER A 48 0.83 13.06 -14.82
C SER A 48 0.11 12.46 -16.05
N ILE A 49 -0.78 11.49 -15.87
CA ILE A 49 -1.53 10.84 -16.95
C ILE A 49 -2.98 11.34 -16.93
N TYR A 50 -3.37 12.02 -18.02
CA TYR A 50 -4.74 12.47 -18.22
C TYR A 50 -5.68 11.29 -18.54
N GLY A 51 -6.91 11.36 -18.02
CA GLY A 51 -7.93 10.34 -18.21
C GLY A 51 -7.61 9.01 -17.51
N HIS A 52 -8.05 7.90 -18.11
CA HIS A 52 -7.78 6.53 -17.64
C HIS A 52 -8.15 6.25 -16.17
N SER A 53 -9.17 6.94 -15.66
CA SER A 53 -9.59 6.89 -14.25
C SER A 53 -9.85 5.46 -13.76
N TRP A 54 -10.53 4.64 -14.56
CA TRP A 54 -10.80 3.23 -14.22
C TRP A 54 -9.55 2.35 -14.20
N ILE A 55 -8.59 2.59 -15.09
CA ILE A 55 -7.34 1.82 -15.14
C ILE A 55 -6.49 2.16 -13.92
N LYS A 56 -6.33 3.44 -13.58
CA LYS A 56 -5.59 3.87 -12.40
C LYS A 56 -6.19 3.28 -11.12
N LYS A 57 -7.52 3.33 -10.99
CA LYS A 57 -8.27 2.69 -9.90
C LYS A 57 -8.07 1.17 -9.83
N ALA A 58 -8.10 0.48 -10.96
CA ALA A 58 -7.84 -0.97 -11.01
C ALA A 58 -6.42 -1.32 -10.55
N VAL A 59 -5.42 -0.50 -10.93
CA VAL A 59 -4.03 -0.68 -10.45
C VAL A 59 -3.92 -0.42 -8.95
N VAL A 60 -4.63 0.58 -8.41
CA VAL A 60 -4.71 0.77 -6.94
C VAL A 60 -5.20 -0.51 -6.26
N LEU A 61 -6.30 -1.10 -6.74
CA LEU A 61 -6.83 -2.35 -6.16
C LEU A 61 -5.83 -3.50 -6.28
N LEU A 62 -5.11 -3.60 -7.41
CA LEU A 62 -4.06 -4.60 -7.60
C LEU A 62 -2.92 -4.44 -6.57
N MET A 63 -2.54 -3.20 -6.23
CA MET A 63 -1.47 -2.92 -5.26
C MET A 63 -1.87 -3.19 -3.81
N LEU A 64 -3.16 -3.15 -3.48
CA LEU A 64 -3.67 -3.58 -2.17
C LEU A 64 -3.56 -5.11 -1.98
N GLY A 65 -3.24 -5.83 -3.05
CA GLY A 65 -3.20 -7.28 -3.07
C GLY A 65 -4.60 -7.88 -3.02
N GLY A 66 -4.64 -9.19 -2.77
CA GLY A 66 -5.89 -9.89 -2.56
C GLY A 66 -5.85 -10.75 -1.31
N VAL A 67 -6.98 -11.37 -1.03
CA VAL A 67 -7.17 -12.19 0.17
C VAL A 67 -7.00 -13.65 -0.20
N GLU A 68 -5.90 -14.25 0.25
CA GLU A 68 -5.68 -15.69 0.12
C GLU A 68 -6.76 -16.46 0.90
N LYS A 69 -7.31 -17.51 0.29
CA LYS A 69 -8.32 -18.37 0.92
C LYS A 69 -7.83 -19.80 0.98
N ASN A 70 -7.80 -20.34 2.20
CA ASN A 70 -7.44 -21.73 2.46
C ASN A 70 -8.72 -22.55 2.65
N LEU A 71 -8.89 -23.58 1.82
CA LEU A 71 -10.07 -24.45 1.87
C LEU A 71 -9.86 -25.61 2.86
N PRO A 72 -10.94 -26.20 3.41
CA PRO A 72 -10.84 -27.34 4.33
C PRO A 72 -10.13 -28.57 3.76
N ASN A 73 -10.07 -28.69 2.43
CA ASN A 73 -9.38 -29.77 1.72
C ASN A 73 -7.87 -29.52 1.51
N GLY A 74 -7.32 -28.43 2.05
CA GLY A 74 -5.90 -28.04 1.91
C GLY A 74 -5.56 -27.31 0.60
N THR A 75 -6.55 -26.95 -0.22
CA THR A 75 -6.31 -26.14 -1.43
C THR A 75 -6.12 -24.66 -1.07
N HIS A 76 -5.12 -24.02 -1.69
CA HIS A 76 -4.85 -22.59 -1.59
C HIS A 76 -5.42 -21.85 -2.81
N LEU A 77 -6.32 -20.89 -2.59
CA LEU A 77 -6.76 -19.95 -3.61
C LEU A 77 -6.00 -18.64 -3.45
N ARG A 78 -5.32 -18.21 -4.52
CA ARG A 78 -4.61 -16.94 -4.55
C ARG A 78 -5.54 -15.77 -4.26
N GLY A 79 -5.00 -14.79 -3.52
CA GLY A 79 -5.55 -13.45 -3.42
C GLY A 79 -5.38 -12.70 -4.72
#